data_AF-A0A6G0WX04-F1
#
_entry.id   AF-A0A6G0WX04-F1
#
_cell.length_a   1.000
_cell.length_b   1.000
_cell.length_c   1.000
_cell.angle_alpha   90.00
_cell.angle_beta   90.00
_cell.angle_gamma   90.00
#
_symmetry.space_group_name_H-M   'P 1'
#
loop_
_entity.id
_entity.type
_entity.pdbx_description
1 polymer ?
#
loop_
_entity_poly.entity_id
_entity_poly.type
_entity_poly.pdbx_seq_one_letter_code
_entity_poly.pdbx_strand_id
1 'polypeptide(L)'
;MNTPTHAHPAVFLRPALSPANHTAAASSALPSIHRFVSCSTPSTTPSHKRLPPLTPRQVDMAPFNPFLTVVRSPKPTVDATPCVVDLCDRFAKMNQLCLNHFRQCFATPPAAAPQQMPATPVSPAMSDVRPKYANRRCKHLGCSKYGLAGGFCISHGGGKKCLDEGCDTTAQSGGYCKSHGGGSRCRFDNCHRIAKRKGVCKEHGGRHLCKVDGCGKCAHKSGLCVGHGGGRKCSVDGCTKTAQGKGVCYTHGGGKRCSLEGCNHAARRGGFCITHTDKAKASAL
;
A
#
# COMPACT_ATOMS: atom_id res chain seq x y z
N MET A 1 -56.40 -13.13 -10.47
CA MET A 1 -56.45 -14.59 -10.32
C MET A 1 -55.46 -15.19 -11.31
N ASN A 2 -54.58 -16.06 -10.79
CA ASN A 2 -53.73 -17.06 -11.46
C ASN A 2 -52.41 -16.60 -12.10
N THR A 3 -51.33 -16.97 -11.39
CA THR A 3 -49.92 -17.04 -11.76
C THR A 3 -49.59 -18.36 -12.49
N PRO A 4 -48.52 -18.44 -13.29
CA PRO A 4 -47.89 -19.71 -13.66
C PRO A 4 -46.49 -19.87 -13.04
N THR A 5 -46.46 -20.82 -12.11
CA THR A 5 -45.50 -21.89 -11.80
C THR A 5 -44.04 -21.84 -12.30
N HIS A 6 -43.14 -22.02 -11.32
CA HIS A 6 -41.70 -22.31 -11.39
C HIS A 6 -41.32 -23.54 -12.24
N ALA A 7 -40.21 -23.43 -12.99
CA ALA A 7 -39.47 -24.56 -13.53
C ALA A 7 -38.07 -24.63 -12.89
N HIS A 8 -37.74 -25.77 -12.28
CA HIS A 8 -36.45 -26.12 -11.70
C HIS A 8 -35.49 -26.63 -12.79
N PRO A 9 -34.18 -26.32 -12.74
CA PRO A 9 -33.17 -27.11 -13.45
C PRO A 9 -32.54 -28.18 -12.57
N ALA A 10 -32.37 -29.35 -13.20
CA ALA A 10 -31.93 -30.63 -12.66
C ALA A 10 -30.49 -30.63 -12.14
N VAL A 11 -30.30 -31.41 -11.06
CA VAL A 11 -29.02 -31.75 -10.45
C VAL A 11 -28.34 -32.82 -11.32
N PHE A 12 -27.22 -32.48 -11.96
CA PHE A 12 -26.33 -33.46 -12.58
C PHE A 12 -25.45 -34.09 -11.49
N LEU A 13 -25.66 -35.38 -11.24
CA LEU A 13 -24.80 -36.22 -10.40
C LEU A 13 -23.48 -36.51 -11.12
N ARG A 14 -22.36 -36.31 -10.42
CA ARG A 14 -21.01 -36.72 -10.85
C ARG A 14 -20.75 -38.17 -10.44
N PRO A 15 -20.29 -39.06 -11.35
CA PRO A 15 -19.81 -40.38 -10.96
C PRO A 15 -18.47 -40.31 -10.23
N ALA A 16 -18.36 -41.11 -9.18
CA ALA A 16 -17.15 -41.36 -8.41
C ALA A 16 -16.25 -42.38 -9.12
N LEU A 17 -14.95 -42.08 -9.22
CA LEU A 17 -13.92 -43.02 -9.66
C LEU A 17 -13.07 -43.38 -8.42
N SER A 18 -13.13 -44.66 -8.05
CA SER A 18 -12.27 -45.31 -7.06
C SER A 18 -11.16 -46.13 -7.77
N PRO A 19 -10.09 -46.51 -7.06
CA PRO A 19 -8.78 -46.79 -7.64
C PRO A 19 -8.58 -48.26 -8.02
N ALA A 20 -7.73 -48.52 -9.01
CA ALA A 20 -7.22 -49.85 -9.32
C ALA A 20 -5.70 -49.90 -9.10
N ASN A 21 -5.30 -50.88 -8.29
CA ASN A 21 -3.94 -51.30 -7.98
C ASN A 21 -3.25 -51.91 -9.20
N HIS A 22 -1.96 -51.61 -9.39
CA HIS A 22 -1.05 -52.51 -10.09
C HIS A 22 0.30 -52.56 -9.37
N THR A 23 0.72 -53.79 -9.11
CA THR A 23 1.86 -54.27 -8.33
C THR A 23 3.21 -54.11 -9.04
N ALA A 24 4.28 -54.13 -8.25
CA ALA A 24 5.68 -54.11 -8.65
C ALA A 24 6.15 -55.39 -9.39
N ALA A 25 7.19 -55.26 -10.23
CA ALA A 25 8.25 -56.25 -10.43
C ALA A 25 9.43 -55.67 -11.23
N ALA A 26 10.57 -56.35 -11.13
CA ALA A 26 11.95 -55.88 -11.26
C ALA A 26 12.59 -55.97 -12.66
N SER A 27 13.69 -55.21 -12.79
CA SER A 27 14.99 -55.52 -13.43
C SER A 27 15.07 -56.21 -14.80
N SER A 28 15.79 -55.58 -15.74
CA SER A 28 17.00 -56.16 -16.35
C SER A 28 17.68 -55.27 -17.40
N ALA A 29 19.02 -55.24 -17.30
CA ALA A 29 20.02 -55.21 -18.36
C ALA A 29 20.41 -53.90 -19.09
N LEU A 30 21.74 -53.71 -19.08
CA LEU A 30 22.60 -52.69 -19.70
C LEU A 30 22.67 -52.82 -21.24
N PRO A 31 23.36 -51.88 -21.93
CA PRO A 31 24.68 -52.28 -22.40
C PRO A 31 25.80 -51.26 -22.12
N SER A 32 27.00 -51.83 -22.16
CA SER A 32 28.32 -51.35 -21.76
C SER A 32 29.16 -51.07 -23.01
N ILE A 33 29.91 -49.95 -23.09
CA ILE A 33 31.20 -49.91 -23.79
C ILE A 33 32.12 -48.83 -23.20
N HIS A 34 33.39 -49.19 -23.07
CA HIS A 34 34.46 -48.57 -22.30
C HIS A 34 35.46 -47.79 -23.20
N ARG A 35 36.29 -46.94 -22.56
CA ARG A 35 37.53 -46.25 -23.01
C ARG A 35 37.32 -44.86 -23.65
N PHE A 36 38.04 -43.79 -23.26
CA PHE A 36 39.48 -43.67 -23.01
C PHE A 36 39.85 -42.70 -21.87
N VAL A 37 41.04 -42.95 -21.31
CA VAL A 37 41.82 -42.13 -20.38
C VAL A 37 42.42 -40.91 -21.10
N SER A 38 42.40 -39.72 -20.51
CA SER A 38 43.58 -38.86 -20.27
C SER A 38 43.22 -37.43 -19.84
N CYS A 39 43.85 -37.02 -18.74
CA CYS A 39 44.46 -35.70 -18.48
C CYS A 39 43.75 -34.44 -18.97
N SER A 40 43.32 -33.59 -18.03
CA SER A 40 43.99 -32.30 -17.73
C SER A 40 43.12 -31.45 -16.81
N THR A 41 43.63 -31.18 -15.62
CA THR A 41 43.15 -30.12 -14.73
C THR A 41 43.51 -28.75 -15.30
N PRO A 42 42.58 -27.79 -15.41
CA PRO A 42 42.93 -26.38 -15.34
C PRO A 42 42.70 -25.86 -13.91
N SER A 43 43.80 -25.73 -13.19
CA SER A 43 43.92 -24.85 -12.03
C SER A 43 43.81 -23.40 -12.49
N THR A 44 42.66 -22.78 -12.32
CA THR A 44 42.51 -21.33 -12.51
C THR A 44 42.59 -20.63 -11.17
N THR A 45 43.77 -20.08 -10.90
CA THR A 45 44.10 -19.19 -9.78
C THR A 45 43.19 -17.96 -9.74
N PRO A 46 42.72 -17.50 -8.57
CA PRO A 46 42.06 -16.21 -8.45
C PRO A 46 43.11 -15.08 -8.50
N SER A 47 42.98 -14.21 -9.50
CA SER A 47 43.81 -13.01 -9.63
C SER A 47 43.38 -11.97 -8.60
N HIS A 48 44.15 -11.83 -7.52
CA HIS A 48 44.02 -10.75 -6.55
C HIS A 48 44.44 -9.42 -7.20
N LYS A 49 43.47 -8.52 -7.44
CA LYS A 49 43.75 -7.14 -7.81
C LYS A 49 44.29 -6.39 -6.59
N ARG A 50 45.57 -6.05 -6.66
CA ARG A 50 46.34 -5.25 -5.70
C ARG A 50 45.75 -3.84 -5.61
N LEU A 51 45.44 -3.36 -4.40
CA LEU A 51 45.15 -1.95 -4.15
C LEU A 51 46.44 -1.11 -4.30
N PRO A 52 46.37 0.11 -4.85
CA PRO A 52 47.49 1.04 -4.85
C PRO A 52 47.73 1.64 -3.45
N PRO A 53 48.96 2.08 -3.13
CA PRO A 53 49.37 2.51 -1.79
C PRO A 53 48.83 3.90 -1.44
N LEU A 54 48.57 4.11 -0.14
CA LEU A 54 48.18 5.38 0.45
C LEU A 54 49.43 6.28 0.58
N THR A 55 49.42 7.44 -0.09
CA THR A 55 50.41 8.52 0.10
C THR A 55 49.88 9.57 1.07
N PRO A 56 50.77 10.30 1.78
CA PRO A 56 50.41 11.11 2.94
C PRO A 56 49.78 12.46 2.55
N ARG A 57 48.91 12.94 3.45
CA ARG A 57 48.23 14.23 3.41
C ARG A 57 49.22 15.39 3.36
N GLN A 58 49.13 16.23 2.33
CA GLN A 58 49.50 17.63 2.43
C GLN A 58 48.25 18.48 2.70
N VAL A 59 48.42 19.41 3.63
CA VAL A 59 47.43 20.36 4.12
C VAL A 59 47.59 21.66 3.35
N ASP A 60 46.95 21.77 2.20
CA ASP A 60 46.88 23.04 1.48
C ASP A 60 45.63 23.83 1.89
N MET A 61 45.89 24.90 2.63
CA MET A 61 44.95 25.96 2.98
C MET A 61 44.51 26.68 1.70
N ALA A 62 43.22 26.62 1.39
CA ALA A 62 42.55 27.38 0.33
C ALA A 62 41.44 28.27 0.93
N PRO A 63 41.10 29.38 0.28
CA PRO A 63 40.81 30.66 0.93
C PRO A 63 39.40 30.78 1.52
N PHE A 64 39.31 31.62 2.55
CA PHE A 64 38.09 32.03 3.25
C PHE A 64 36.96 32.35 2.25
N ASN A 65 35.93 31.51 2.24
CA ASN A 65 34.69 31.78 1.53
C ASN A 65 33.78 32.61 2.45
N PRO A 66 33.51 33.89 2.15
CA PRO A 66 32.68 34.76 2.99
C PRO A 66 31.19 34.36 3.01
N PHE A 67 30.81 33.28 2.32
CA PHE A 67 29.42 32.85 2.16
C PHE A 67 28.97 31.73 3.11
N LEU A 68 29.81 31.31 4.07
CA LEU A 68 29.46 30.30 5.08
C LEU A 68 29.61 30.82 6.51
N THR A 69 29.24 32.07 6.77
CA THR A 69 28.72 32.38 8.11
C THR A 69 27.33 31.79 8.21
N VAL A 70 27.25 30.60 8.81
CA VAL A 70 26.01 30.14 9.44
C VAL A 70 25.77 31.08 10.62
N VAL A 71 25.15 32.22 10.34
CA VAL A 71 24.36 32.90 11.35
C VAL A 71 23.23 31.92 11.65
N ARG A 72 23.34 31.25 12.80
CA ARG A 72 22.21 30.56 13.41
C ARG A 72 21.12 31.60 13.61
N SER A 73 20.19 31.69 12.68
CA SER A 73 18.96 32.45 12.89
C SER A 73 18.31 31.92 14.17
N PRO A 74 17.96 32.78 15.14
CA PRO A 74 17.21 32.34 16.32
C PRO A 74 15.90 31.72 15.83
N LYS A 75 15.55 30.56 16.40
CA LYS A 75 14.23 29.95 16.22
C LYS A 75 13.17 31.03 16.49
N PRO A 76 12.10 31.13 15.69
CA PRO A 76 10.97 31.98 16.04
C PRO A 76 10.39 31.45 17.36
N THR A 77 10.66 32.14 18.45
CA THR A 77 9.96 31.97 19.72
C THR A 77 8.60 32.61 19.51
N VAL A 78 7.65 31.79 19.04
CA VAL A 78 6.23 32.15 19.15
C VAL A 78 5.93 32.27 20.64
N ASP A 79 5.63 33.47 21.10
CA ASP A 79 5.26 33.73 22.50
C ASP A 79 4.01 32.92 22.82
N ALA A 80 4.21 31.78 23.48
CA ALA A 80 3.16 30.86 23.83
C ALA A 80 2.48 31.37 25.10
N THR A 81 1.40 32.14 24.94
CA THR A 81 0.61 32.65 26.06
C THR A 81 -0.04 31.49 26.85
N PRO A 82 0.08 31.43 28.19
CA PRO A 82 -0.56 30.39 28.98
C PRO A 82 -2.08 30.55 29.02
N CYS A 83 -2.80 29.46 29.30
CA CYS A 83 -4.25 29.50 29.50
C CYS A 83 -4.59 30.32 30.74
N VAL A 84 -5.64 31.15 30.64
CA VAL A 84 -6.12 32.03 31.72
C VAL A 84 -6.80 31.30 32.91
N VAL A 85 -6.85 29.97 32.89
CA VAL A 85 -7.50 29.20 33.98
C VAL A 85 -6.44 28.80 34.98
N ASP A 86 -6.68 29.09 36.25
CA ASP A 86 -5.76 28.79 37.34
C ASP A 86 -5.37 27.30 37.36
N LEU A 87 -4.08 27.05 37.58
CA LEU A 87 -3.46 25.71 37.59
C LEU A 87 -3.52 24.96 36.25
N CYS A 88 -3.67 25.67 35.13
CA CYS A 88 -3.62 25.08 33.79
C CYS A 88 -2.28 25.36 33.07
N ASP A 89 -1.40 24.36 33.05
CA ASP A 89 -0.09 24.48 32.37
C ASP A 89 -0.15 24.36 30.83
N ARG A 90 -1.34 24.50 30.23
CA ARG A 90 -1.54 24.40 28.78
C ARG A 90 -1.54 25.77 28.14
N PHE A 91 -0.99 25.88 26.95
CA PHE A 91 -0.99 27.13 26.19
C PHE A 91 -2.37 27.50 25.64
N ALA A 92 -2.66 28.80 25.65
CA ALA A 92 -3.82 29.39 25.02
C ALA A 92 -3.72 29.22 23.50
N LYS A 93 -4.82 28.82 22.89
CA LYS A 93 -4.88 28.54 21.45
C LYS A 93 -6.12 29.14 20.78
N MET A 94 -7.14 29.51 21.56
CA MET A 94 -8.27 30.32 21.13
C MET A 94 -8.84 31.09 22.33
N ASN A 95 -9.05 32.40 22.18
CA ASN A 95 -9.62 33.31 23.18
C ASN A 95 -8.98 33.20 24.59
N GLN A 96 -7.65 33.21 24.67
CA GLN A 96 -6.88 33.08 25.93
C GLN A 96 -7.10 31.78 26.74
N LEU A 97 -7.80 30.81 26.15
CA LEU A 97 -8.05 29.50 26.75
C LEU A 97 -7.30 28.41 25.98
N CYS A 98 -6.91 27.35 26.69
CA CYS A 98 -6.49 26.12 26.04
C CYS A 98 -7.70 25.46 25.36
N LEU A 99 -7.44 24.58 24.38
CA LEU A 99 -8.51 23.86 23.65
C LEU A 99 -9.48 23.10 24.57
N ASN A 100 -9.05 22.70 25.77
CA ASN A 100 -9.91 22.00 26.72
C ASN A 100 -10.87 22.98 27.42
N HIS A 101 -10.35 24.06 27.99
CA HIS A 101 -11.18 25.07 28.67
C HIS A 101 -12.08 25.83 27.70
N PHE A 102 -11.65 26.06 26.46
CA PHE A 102 -12.54 26.60 25.43
C PHE A 102 -13.77 25.70 25.18
N ARG A 103 -13.60 24.37 25.18
CA ARG A 103 -14.73 23.44 25.02
C ARG A 103 -15.61 23.36 26.25
N GLN A 104 -15.07 23.62 27.44
CA GLN A 104 -15.82 23.57 28.69
C GLN A 104 -16.61 24.86 28.95
N CYS A 105 -16.05 26.04 28.63
CA CYS A 105 -16.75 27.33 28.79
C CYS A 105 -17.80 27.60 27.70
N PHE A 106 -17.65 27.01 26.51
CA PHE A 106 -18.59 27.18 25.38
C PHE A 106 -19.38 25.91 25.05
N ALA A 107 -19.38 24.90 25.95
CA ALA A 107 -20.34 23.81 25.86
C ALA A 107 -21.73 24.37 26.18
N THR A 108 -22.59 24.42 25.16
CA THR A 108 -24.03 24.63 25.34
C THR A 108 -24.57 23.61 26.35
N PRO A 109 -25.37 24.02 27.35
CA PRO A 109 -25.98 23.06 28.28
C PRO A 109 -26.85 22.06 27.50
N PRO A 110 -26.98 20.81 27.97
CA PRO A 110 -27.88 19.85 27.35
C PRO A 110 -29.31 20.38 27.46
N ALA A 111 -29.97 20.54 26.31
CA ALA A 111 -31.40 20.77 26.25
C ALA A 111 -32.14 19.67 27.03
N ALA A 112 -33.13 20.10 27.82
CA ALA A 112 -33.94 19.29 28.71
C ALA A 112 -34.47 18.01 28.04
N ALA A 113 -34.50 16.94 28.84
CA ALA A 113 -34.93 15.60 28.45
C ALA A 113 -36.38 15.58 27.91
N PRO A 114 -36.66 14.85 26.80
CA PRO A 114 -38.04 14.53 26.44
C PRO A 114 -38.55 13.38 27.33
N GLN A 115 -39.76 13.56 27.84
CA GLN A 115 -40.46 12.60 28.69
C GLN A 115 -40.74 11.28 27.95
N GLN A 116 -40.69 10.19 28.72
CA GLN A 116 -40.86 8.80 28.28
C GLN A 116 -42.31 8.52 27.83
N MET A 117 -42.46 7.91 26.65
CA MET A 117 -43.70 7.24 26.24
C MET A 117 -43.58 5.73 26.60
N PRO A 118 -44.67 5.06 27.02
CA PRO A 118 -44.60 3.67 27.47
C PRO A 118 -44.31 2.70 26.32
N ALA A 119 -43.44 1.73 26.61
CA ALA A 119 -43.04 0.66 25.71
C ALA A 119 -44.17 -0.35 25.50
N THR A 120 -44.51 -0.64 24.25
CA THR A 120 -45.26 -1.84 23.88
C THR A 120 -44.30 -3.04 23.84
N PRO A 121 -44.69 -4.21 24.38
CA PRO A 121 -43.84 -5.40 24.34
C PRO A 121 -43.95 -6.04 22.95
N VAL A 122 -42.99 -5.74 22.08
CA VAL A 122 -42.72 -6.57 20.89
C VAL A 122 -41.60 -7.54 21.24
N SER A 123 -41.97 -8.81 21.32
CA SER A 123 -41.07 -9.95 21.53
C SER A 123 -39.91 -9.95 20.53
N PRO A 124 -38.65 -10.08 20.95
CA PRO A 124 -37.56 -10.32 20.01
C PRO A 124 -37.44 -11.84 19.79
N ALA A 125 -38.04 -12.31 18.70
CA ALA A 125 -37.58 -13.55 18.07
C ALA A 125 -36.18 -13.27 17.51
N MET A 126 -35.18 -13.71 18.26
CA MET A 126 -33.77 -13.76 17.88
C MET A 126 -33.59 -14.39 16.50
N SER A 127 -33.24 -13.57 15.52
CA SER A 127 -32.48 -14.01 14.35
C SER A 127 -31.17 -13.21 14.33
N ASP A 128 -30.16 -13.82 14.91
CA ASP A 128 -28.76 -13.37 14.94
C ASP A 128 -28.16 -13.32 13.52
N VAL A 129 -28.57 -12.33 12.73
CA VAL A 129 -27.84 -11.94 11.53
C VAL A 129 -27.50 -10.47 11.63
N ARG A 130 -26.49 -10.18 12.47
CA ARG A 130 -25.89 -8.85 12.57
C ARG A 130 -25.45 -8.41 11.15
N PRO A 131 -25.93 -7.29 10.60
CA PRO A 131 -25.58 -6.86 9.26
C PRO A 131 -24.07 -6.65 9.16
N LYS A 132 -23.46 -7.32 8.18
CA LYS A 132 -22.01 -7.52 8.10
C LYS A 132 -21.22 -6.21 8.00
N TYR A 133 -21.86 -5.12 7.57
CA TYR A 133 -21.26 -3.79 7.51
C TYR A 133 -22.31 -2.71 7.76
N ALA A 134 -22.74 -2.52 9.01
CA ALA A 134 -23.22 -1.22 9.43
C ALA A 134 -22.10 -0.20 9.15
N ASN A 135 -22.43 0.95 8.56
CA ASN A 135 -21.51 2.04 8.25
C ASN A 135 -20.83 2.57 9.53
N ARG A 136 -19.86 1.81 10.05
CA ARG A 136 -19.16 2.12 11.28
C ARG A 136 -18.14 3.20 10.98
N ARG A 137 -18.46 4.41 11.40
CA ARG A 137 -17.51 5.52 11.45
C ARG A 137 -16.58 5.36 12.64
N CYS A 138 -15.41 5.98 12.53
CA CYS A 138 -14.46 6.09 13.63
C CYS A 138 -15.12 6.84 14.80
N LYS A 139 -15.01 6.28 16.01
CA LYS A 139 -15.53 6.87 17.25
C LYS A 139 -14.76 8.11 17.73
N HIS A 140 -13.59 8.37 17.17
CA HIS A 140 -12.82 9.57 17.51
C HIS A 140 -13.59 10.82 17.06
N LEU A 141 -13.74 11.78 17.97
CA LEU A 141 -14.53 13.00 17.73
C LEU A 141 -14.05 13.74 16.48
N GLY A 142 -14.98 14.09 15.60
CA GLY A 142 -14.67 14.76 14.33
C GLY A 142 -14.03 13.87 13.26
N CYS A 143 -13.88 12.56 13.49
CA CYS A 143 -13.31 11.66 12.49
C CYS A 143 -14.40 11.04 11.61
N SER A 144 -14.45 11.47 10.35
CA SER A 144 -15.35 10.90 9.34
C SER A 144 -14.83 9.60 8.69
N LYS A 145 -13.62 9.13 9.07
CA LYS A 145 -13.03 7.92 8.50
C LYS A 145 -13.78 6.67 8.94
N TYR A 146 -13.71 5.63 8.11
CA TYR A 146 -14.27 4.31 8.42
C TYR A 146 -13.56 3.66 9.64
N GLY A 147 -14.33 3.11 10.57
CA GLY A 147 -13.86 2.43 11.76
C GLY A 147 -13.67 0.92 11.52
N LEU A 148 -12.51 0.39 11.91
CA LEU A 148 -12.17 -1.03 11.88
C LEU A 148 -12.58 -1.71 13.21
N ALA A 149 -11.93 -2.82 13.57
CA ALA A 149 -12.03 -3.43 14.89
C ALA A 149 -11.68 -2.40 15.98
N GLY A 150 -12.48 -2.38 17.06
CA GLY A 150 -12.40 -1.38 18.12
C GLY A 150 -13.19 -0.09 17.83
N GLY A 151 -13.75 0.09 16.62
CA GLY A 151 -14.53 1.27 16.26
C GLY A 151 -13.69 2.51 15.96
N PHE A 152 -12.37 2.35 15.78
CA PHE A 152 -11.47 3.43 15.37
C PHE A 152 -10.94 3.19 13.96
N CYS A 153 -10.52 4.25 13.27
CA CYS A 153 -9.83 4.13 11.98
C CYS A 153 -8.35 3.80 12.19
N ILE A 154 -7.65 3.42 11.12
CA ILE A 154 -6.21 3.04 11.18
C ILE A 154 -5.37 4.12 11.87
N SER A 155 -5.63 5.41 11.59
CA SER A 155 -4.89 6.51 12.22
C SER A 155 -5.23 6.76 13.69
N HIS A 156 -6.36 6.24 14.17
CA HIS A 156 -6.80 6.37 15.58
C HIS A 156 -6.69 5.04 16.32
N GLY A 157 -5.78 4.15 15.89
CA GLY A 157 -5.53 2.86 16.57
C GLY A 157 -6.54 1.76 16.23
N GLY A 158 -7.26 1.89 15.13
CA GLY A 158 -8.18 0.86 14.63
C GLY A 158 -7.46 -0.36 14.06
N GLY A 159 -7.99 -1.55 14.35
CA GLY A 159 -7.40 -2.82 13.91
C GLY A 159 -6.64 -3.55 15.03
N LYS A 160 -6.12 -4.75 14.73
CA LYS A 160 -5.31 -5.51 15.69
C LYS A 160 -3.90 -4.91 15.72
N LYS A 161 -3.35 -4.64 16.90
CA LYS A 161 -1.96 -4.21 17.05
C LYS A 161 -0.99 -5.37 16.74
N CYS A 162 0.23 -5.02 16.38
CA CYS A 162 1.33 -5.97 16.29
C CYS A 162 1.57 -6.59 17.67
N LEU A 163 1.79 -7.91 17.71
CA LEU A 163 2.10 -8.65 18.94
C LEU A 163 3.53 -8.45 19.44
N ASP A 164 4.39 -7.89 18.59
CA ASP A 164 5.77 -7.56 18.92
C ASP A 164 5.84 -6.44 19.97
N GLU A 165 6.71 -6.61 20.96
CA GLU A 165 6.80 -5.72 22.12
C GLU A 165 7.20 -4.30 21.71
N GLY A 166 6.42 -3.31 22.14
CA GLY A 166 6.65 -1.90 21.79
C GLY A 166 6.27 -1.51 20.35
N CYS A 167 5.59 -2.39 19.59
CA CYS A 167 5.17 -2.08 18.23
C CYS A 167 3.71 -1.60 18.15
N ASP A 168 3.49 -0.29 18.02
CA ASP A 168 2.14 0.29 17.86
C ASP A 168 1.54 0.17 16.45
N THR A 169 2.27 -0.44 15.51
CA THR A 169 1.77 -0.61 14.15
C THR A 169 0.67 -1.67 14.08
N THR A 170 -0.26 -1.50 13.14
CA THR A 170 -1.34 -2.46 12.94
C THR A 170 -0.81 -3.77 12.33
N ALA A 171 -1.20 -4.90 12.90
CA ALA A 171 -0.92 -6.22 12.38
C ALA A 171 -1.63 -6.45 11.03
N GLN A 172 -0.94 -7.13 10.12
CA GLN A 172 -1.49 -7.52 8.83
C GLN A 172 -2.09 -8.94 8.89
N SER A 173 -1.27 -9.92 9.25
CA SER A 173 -1.65 -11.33 9.36
C SER A 173 -0.81 -12.00 10.43
N GLY A 174 -1.35 -13.04 11.07
CA GLY A 174 -0.61 -13.80 12.11
C GLY A 174 -0.25 -12.98 13.35
N GLY A 175 -0.91 -11.84 13.58
CA GLY A 175 -0.62 -10.97 14.73
C GLY A 175 0.54 -9.99 14.55
N TYR A 176 1.26 -10.03 13.43
CA TYR A 176 2.43 -9.18 13.20
C TYR A 176 2.24 -8.14 12.09
N CYS A 177 2.94 -7.03 12.20
CA CYS A 177 3.03 -6.01 11.16
C CYS A 177 4.04 -6.41 10.07
N LYS A 178 4.12 -5.64 9.00
CA LYS A 178 4.96 -5.95 7.83
C LYS A 178 6.44 -6.17 8.17
N SER A 179 7.00 -5.44 9.14
CA SER A 179 8.39 -5.60 9.57
C SER A 179 8.58 -6.83 10.47
N HIS A 180 7.61 -7.14 11.35
CA HIS A 180 7.78 -8.15 12.40
C HIS A 180 7.25 -9.55 12.07
N GLY A 181 6.75 -9.81 10.85
CA GLY A 181 6.18 -11.14 10.56
C GLY A 181 4.92 -11.13 9.70
N GLY A 182 4.28 -9.98 9.59
CA GLY A 182 3.04 -9.80 8.82
C GLY A 182 3.22 -10.08 7.34
N GLY A 183 2.24 -10.77 6.76
CA GLY A 183 2.24 -11.25 5.39
C GLY A 183 2.94 -12.60 5.21
N SER A 184 2.43 -13.42 4.31
CA SER A 184 3.05 -14.70 3.95
C SER A 184 4.43 -14.48 3.32
N ARG A 185 5.41 -15.30 3.70
CA ARG A 185 6.76 -15.25 3.14
C ARG A 185 6.84 -16.02 1.84
N CYS A 186 7.80 -15.63 1.01
CA CYS A 186 8.11 -16.35 -0.21
C CYS A 186 8.51 -17.79 0.13
N ARG A 187 7.94 -18.75 -0.59
CA ARG A 187 8.17 -20.18 -0.34
C ARG A 187 9.54 -20.69 -0.80
N PHE A 188 10.24 -19.94 -1.65
CA PHE A 188 11.63 -20.26 -2.02
C PHE A 188 12.55 -20.17 -0.81
N ASP A 189 13.50 -21.11 -0.73
CA ASP A 189 14.49 -21.19 0.32
C ASP A 189 15.28 -19.88 0.45
N ASN A 190 15.55 -19.49 1.70
CA ASN A 190 16.30 -18.29 2.05
C ASN A 190 15.73 -16.97 1.49
N CYS A 191 14.44 -16.92 1.14
CA CYS A 191 13.78 -15.70 0.66
C CYS A 191 12.89 -15.06 1.73
N HIS A 192 13.40 -14.04 2.42
CA HIS A 192 12.64 -13.30 3.44
C HIS A 192 11.60 -12.30 2.89
N ARG A 193 11.41 -12.27 1.57
CA ARG A 193 10.50 -11.32 0.93
C ARG A 193 9.07 -11.78 1.05
N ILE A 194 8.16 -10.81 1.09
CA ILE A 194 6.72 -11.06 1.18
C ILE A 194 6.24 -11.69 -0.13
N ALA A 195 5.52 -12.80 -0.01
CA ALA A 195 4.82 -13.43 -1.10
C ALA A 195 3.69 -12.55 -1.61
N LYS A 196 3.53 -12.48 -2.93
CA LYS A 196 2.42 -11.75 -3.54
C LYS A 196 1.33 -12.71 -3.99
N ARG A 197 1.68 -13.63 -4.86
CA ARG A 197 0.77 -14.64 -5.42
C ARG A 197 1.50 -15.96 -5.53
N LYS A 198 0.74 -17.07 -5.51
CA LYS A 198 1.28 -18.43 -5.59
C LYS A 198 2.33 -18.71 -4.49
N GLY A 199 2.23 -18.01 -3.34
CA GLY A 199 3.17 -18.13 -2.24
C GLY A 199 4.59 -17.62 -2.53
N VAL A 200 4.82 -16.85 -3.59
CA VAL A 200 6.17 -16.42 -4.02
C VAL A 200 6.27 -14.90 -4.21
N CYS A 201 7.49 -14.38 -4.05
CA CYS A 201 7.78 -12.95 -4.20
C CYS A 201 7.84 -12.54 -5.68
N LYS A 202 8.01 -11.23 -5.95
CA LYS A 202 8.02 -10.67 -7.32
C LYS A 202 9.10 -11.29 -8.24
N GLU A 203 10.28 -11.59 -7.71
CA GLU A 203 11.40 -12.15 -8.50
C GLU A 203 11.21 -13.64 -8.73
N HIS A 204 10.70 -14.35 -7.73
CA HIS A 204 10.41 -15.79 -7.81
C HIS A 204 9.05 -16.12 -8.47
N GLY A 205 8.54 -15.26 -9.35
CA GLY A 205 7.33 -15.55 -10.14
C GLY A 205 5.99 -15.05 -9.56
N GLY A 206 6.02 -14.25 -8.50
CA GLY A 206 4.82 -13.61 -7.92
C GLY A 206 4.23 -12.48 -8.78
N ARG A 207 4.81 -12.20 -9.94
CA ARG A 207 4.28 -11.26 -10.94
C ARG A 207 3.10 -11.88 -11.70
N HIS A 208 2.11 -11.08 -12.06
CA HIS A 208 1.11 -11.50 -13.04
C HIS A 208 1.68 -11.24 -14.43
N LEU A 209 1.83 -12.27 -15.23
CA LEU A 209 2.29 -12.15 -16.61
C LEU A 209 1.12 -12.01 -17.56
N CYS A 210 1.41 -11.44 -18.73
CA CYS A 210 0.49 -11.38 -19.85
C CYS A 210 0.07 -12.79 -20.29
N LYS A 211 -1.22 -12.97 -20.60
CA LYS A 211 -1.80 -14.24 -21.04
C LYS A 211 -1.37 -14.63 -22.46
N VAL A 212 -0.99 -13.66 -23.29
CA VAL A 212 -0.46 -13.90 -24.64
C VAL A 212 0.83 -14.72 -24.57
N ASP A 213 0.87 -15.83 -25.29
CA ASP A 213 2.01 -16.74 -25.34
C ASP A 213 3.30 -16.01 -25.78
N GLY A 214 4.41 -16.34 -25.12
CA GLY A 214 5.70 -15.67 -25.33
C GLY A 214 5.83 -14.26 -24.73
N CYS A 215 4.79 -13.69 -24.12
CA CYS A 215 4.86 -12.35 -23.56
C CYS A 215 5.29 -12.33 -22.08
N GLY A 216 6.57 -12.01 -21.84
CA GLY A 216 7.13 -11.84 -20.49
C GLY A 216 6.71 -10.56 -19.74
N LYS A 217 5.87 -9.71 -20.34
CA LYS A 217 5.44 -8.42 -19.75
C LYS A 217 4.42 -8.65 -18.64
N CYS A 218 4.41 -7.77 -17.64
CA CYS A 218 3.43 -7.81 -16.57
C CYS A 218 2.02 -7.50 -17.08
N ALA A 219 1.06 -8.33 -16.71
CA ALA A 219 -0.34 -8.07 -16.94
C ALA A 219 -0.86 -6.96 -16.02
N HIS A 220 -1.74 -6.15 -16.58
CA HIS A 220 -2.53 -5.15 -15.87
C HIS A 220 -3.96 -5.66 -15.73
N LYS A 221 -4.91 -5.08 -16.47
CA LYS A 221 -6.29 -5.56 -16.50
C LYS A 221 -6.41 -6.77 -17.41
N SER A 222 -7.45 -7.60 -17.19
CA SER A 222 -7.82 -8.77 -18.01
C SER A 222 -6.70 -9.79 -18.28
N GLY A 223 -5.65 -9.81 -17.45
CA GLY A 223 -4.52 -10.71 -17.66
C GLY A 223 -3.64 -10.35 -18.86
N LEU A 224 -3.77 -9.15 -19.42
CA LEU A 224 -2.99 -8.70 -20.58
C LEU A 224 -2.05 -7.56 -20.18
N CYS A 225 -0.91 -7.43 -20.86
CA CYS A 225 -0.04 -6.26 -20.68
C CYS A 225 -0.60 -5.05 -21.43
N VAL A 226 -0.08 -3.83 -21.17
CA VAL A 226 -0.55 -2.60 -21.84
C VAL A 226 -0.51 -2.71 -23.37
N GLY A 227 0.56 -3.29 -23.92
CA GLY A 227 0.71 -3.49 -25.36
C GLY A 227 -0.26 -4.51 -25.96
N HIS A 228 -0.75 -5.47 -25.17
CA HIS A 228 -1.73 -6.48 -25.60
C HIS A 228 -3.15 -6.15 -25.13
N GLY A 229 -3.45 -4.89 -24.78
CA GLY A 229 -4.81 -4.46 -24.44
C GLY A 229 -5.18 -4.51 -22.96
N GLY A 230 -4.21 -4.71 -22.05
CA GLY A 230 -4.43 -4.61 -20.61
C GLY A 230 -4.57 -3.18 -20.07
N GLY A 231 -4.36 -2.18 -20.92
CA GLY A 231 -4.61 -0.76 -20.63
C GLY A 231 -5.95 -0.29 -21.19
N ARG A 232 -6.51 0.77 -20.62
CA ARG A 232 -7.71 1.41 -21.19
C ARG A 232 -7.33 2.09 -22.51
N LYS A 233 -8.07 1.87 -23.59
CA LYS A 233 -7.87 2.58 -24.87
C LYS A 233 -8.47 3.99 -24.80
N CYS A 234 -7.96 4.90 -25.62
CA CYS A 234 -8.55 6.21 -25.81
C CYS A 234 -9.96 6.08 -26.40
N SER A 235 -10.91 6.83 -25.87
CA SER A 235 -12.31 6.82 -26.31
C SER A 235 -12.56 7.57 -27.62
N VAL A 236 -11.60 8.37 -28.08
CA VAL A 236 -11.69 9.04 -29.38
C VAL A 236 -11.56 8.00 -30.49
N ASP A 237 -12.51 8.05 -31.43
CA ASP A 237 -12.58 7.12 -32.54
C ASP A 237 -11.29 7.13 -33.39
N GLY A 238 -10.87 5.95 -33.84
CA GLY A 238 -9.60 5.75 -34.55
C GLY A 238 -8.32 5.92 -33.70
N CYS A 239 -8.41 6.26 -32.41
CA CYS A 239 -7.22 6.46 -31.58
C CYS A 239 -6.68 5.14 -30.99
N THR A 240 -5.49 4.72 -31.42
CA THR A 240 -4.80 3.51 -30.90
C THR A 240 -4.08 3.75 -29.57
N LYS A 241 -4.02 5.00 -29.09
CA LYS A 241 -3.28 5.36 -27.88
C LYS A 241 -4.01 4.92 -26.61
N THR A 242 -3.24 4.63 -25.57
CA THR A 242 -3.77 4.30 -24.25
C THR A 242 -4.32 5.55 -23.56
N ALA A 243 -5.49 5.42 -22.93
CA ALA A 243 -6.07 6.45 -22.11
C ALA A 243 -5.27 6.63 -20.82
N GLN A 244 -4.93 7.88 -20.51
CA GLN A 244 -4.21 8.23 -19.28
C GLN A 244 -5.19 8.58 -18.15
N GLY A 245 -6.19 9.39 -18.48
CA GLY A 245 -7.22 9.85 -17.57
C GLY A 245 -8.43 10.33 -18.37
N LYS A 246 -9.59 10.46 -17.71
CA LYS A 246 -10.84 10.89 -18.35
C LYS A 246 -11.25 10.06 -19.60
N GLY A 247 -10.77 8.82 -19.72
CA GLY A 247 -11.07 7.94 -20.85
C GLY A 247 -10.33 8.25 -22.15
N VAL A 248 -9.43 9.23 -22.19
CA VAL A 248 -8.74 9.67 -23.41
C VAL A 248 -7.22 9.69 -23.24
N CYS A 249 -6.48 9.68 -24.34
CA CYS A 249 -5.02 9.72 -24.34
C CYS A 249 -4.51 11.13 -24.03
N TYR A 250 -3.19 11.27 -23.84
CA TYR A 250 -2.59 12.55 -23.50
C TYR A 250 -2.85 13.65 -24.55
N THR A 251 -2.78 13.31 -25.85
CA THR A 251 -3.04 14.27 -26.94
C THR A 251 -4.50 14.72 -27.00
N HIS A 252 -5.42 13.86 -26.55
CA HIS A 252 -6.85 14.18 -26.46
C HIS A 252 -7.26 14.70 -25.06
N GLY A 253 -6.31 15.13 -24.23
CA GLY A 253 -6.62 15.80 -22.95
C GLY A 253 -6.72 14.87 -21.73
N GLY A 254 -6.21 13.64 -21.82
CA GLY A 254 -6.28 12.66 -20.72
C GLY A 254 -5.31 12.90 -19.57
N GLY A 255 -4.33 13.78 -19.73
CA GLY A 255 -3.35 14.13 -18.69
C GLY A 255 -3.59 15.53 -18.13
N LYS A 256 -3.10 15.79 -16.91
CA LYS A 256 -2.98 17.16 -16.39
C LYS A 256 -1.83 17.86 -17.12
N ARG A 257 -2.08 19.07 -17.63
CA ARG A 257 -1.01 19.93 -18.17
C ARG A 257 -0.35 20.72 -17.06
N CYS A 258 0.85 21.22 -17.34
CA CYS A 258 1.57 22.12 -16.47
C CYS A 258 0.70 23.35 -16.15
N SER A 259 0.60 23.71 -14.88
CA SER A 259 -0.12 24.90 -14.41
C SER A 259 0.58 26.22 -14.73
N LEU A 260 1.78 26.18 -15.32
CA LEU A 260 2.43 27.40 -15.79
C LEU A 260 1.77 27.84 -17.10
N GLU A 261 1.34 29.10 -17.14
CA GLU A 261 0.82 29.74 -18.34
C GLU A 261 1.74 29.53 -19.56
N GLY A 262 1.15 29.15 -20.69
CA GLY A 262 1.86 28.84 -21.93
C GLY A 262 2.59 27.49 -21.97
N CYS A 263 2.60 26.69 -20.89
CA CYS A 263 3.27 25.40 -20.88
C CYS A 263 2.34 24.23 -21.23
N ASN A 264 2.61 23.57 -22.35
CA ASN A 264 1.84 22.40 -22.82
C ASN A 264 2.39 21.04 -22.33
N HIS A 265 3.46 21.05 -21.53
CA HIS A 265 4.07 19.82 -21.01
C HIS A 265 3.22 19.15 -19.93
N ALA A 266 3.43 17.85 -19.75
CA ALA A 266 2.71 17.04 -18.79
C ALA A 266 3.08 17.41 -17.36
N ALA A 267 2.08 17.70 -16.53
CA ALA A 267 2.27 17.86 -15.10
C ALA A 267 2.71 16.52 -14.49
N ARG A 268 3.71 16.59 -13.61
CA ARG A 268 4.27 15.44 -12.90
C ARG A 268 3.90 15.50 -11.43
N ARG A 269 4.54 16.37 -10.66
CA ARG A 269 4.28 16.58 -9.23
C ARG A 269 3.82 18.03 -9.03
N GLY A 270 2.83 18.22 -8.16
CA GLY A 270 2.36 19.56 -7.78
C GLY A 270 1.67 20.37 -8.89
N GLY A 271 1.27 19.74 -10.00
CA GLY A 271 0.63 20.45 -11.13
C GLY A 271 1.61 20.99 -12.16
N PHE A 272 2.93 20.84 -11.99
CA PHE A 272 3.93 21.39 -12.91
C PHE A 272 4.70 20.29 -13.67
N CYS A 273 5.20 20.62 -14.86
CA CYS A 273 6.09 19.73 -15.62
C CYS A 273 7.48 19.66 -14.99
N ILE A 274 8.31 18.71 -15.43
CA ILE A 274 9.65 18.45 -14.85
C ILE A 274 10.55 19.68 -14.82
N THR A 275 10.41 20.59 -15.79
CA THR A 275 11.16 21.86 -15.85
C THR A 275 10.59 22.95 -14.96
N HIS A 276 9.32 22.85 -14.56
CA HIS A 276 8.63 23.85 -13.74
C HIS A 276 8.29 23.33 -12.34
N THR A 277 8.79 22.15 -11.94
CA THR A 277 8.53 21.56 -10.62
C THR A 277 9.04 22.42 -9.47
N ASP A 278 10.02 23.29 -9.70
CA ASP A 278 10.55 24.18 -8.66
C ASP A 278 9.68 25.41 -8.44
N LYS A 279 8.91 25.87 -9.46
CA LYS A 279 7.85 26.88 -9.28
C LYS A 279 6.74 26.37 -8.34
N ALA A 280 6.53 25.04 -8.30
CA ALA A 280 5.61 24.40 -7.36
C ALA A 280 6.02 24.52 -5.87
N LYS A 281 7.33 24.68 -5.59
CA LYS A 281 7.85 24.84 -4.22
C LYS A 281 7.73 26.30 -3.76
N ALA A 282 7.86 27.25 -4.68
CA ALA A 282 7.78 28.68 -4.39
C ALA A 282 6.35 29.15 -4.03
N SER A 283 5.31 28.46 -4.50
CA SER A 283 3.90 28.79 -4.21
C SER A 283 3.33 28.11 -2.94
N ALA A 284 4.17 27.43 -2.14
CA ALA A 284 3.77 26.69 -0.94
C ALA A 284 4.44 27.21 0.35
N LEU A 285 5.07 28.39 0.28
CA LEU A 285 5.57 29.20 1.39
C LEU A 285 4.67 30.44 1.54
#